data_AF-A0A443P2G9-F1
#
_entry.id   AF-A0A443P2G9-F1
#
_cell.length_a   1.000
_cell.length_b   1.000
_cell.length_c   1.000
_cell.angle_alpha   90.00
_cell.angle_beta   90.00
_cell.angle_gamma   90.00
#
_symmetry.space_group_name_H-M   'P 1'
#
loop_
_entity.id
_entity.type
_entity.pdbx_description
1 polymer ?
#
loop_
_entity_poly.entity_id
_entity_poly.type
_entity_poly.pdbx_seq_one_letter_code
_entity_poly.pdbx_strand_id
1 'polypeptide(L)'
;MINVICACIGDLDHFLPQWRQHSMEEIVKILLSKFERRDMERVDRFGKTALHYAAALGHRTNLVALVSANPSLVYVADNDGNLPLHIIVKDGHQFQMVKDILSSNACVAEILDRKGRNALHVAVMNGNLPMLKFLLELPEFKVLINEPDSDGNTPLHLAVKIQFLRMVMVLQINGASGRITNKQGLTPVDVNENGFRFKQNPIKITLIFGGAVHSPLAWVKMMAHGRRRFLFLLSPDLMSSDLRSLANTISVVAALIATITFASAFTFPGGYKNNDPGEGLPVFIRRTALKAFVLSDTVAFCSSLTVAFFMVYTLVGEPAFLVSAMRVGIALLWVAVSGTAVAFASALYVVLSDQSWWLAIAVLCVGCSVPLLVFGAVNFSWFYTPSRFKKLRDKM
;
A
#
# COMPACT_ATOMS: atom_id res chain seq x y z
N MET A 1 33.34 29.22 5.93
CA MET A 1 33.36 29.42 4.46
C MET A 1 34.66 30.07 4.00
N ILE A 2 35.07 31.25 4.50
CA ILE A 2 36.32 31.93 4.06
C ILE A 2 37.55 31.02 4.16
N ASN A 3 37.87 30.48 5.34
CA ASN A 3 39.02 29.58 5.53
C ASN A 3 38.98 28.34 4.62
N VAL A 4 37.78 27.96 4.21
CA VAL A 4 37.55 26.80 3.37
C VAL A 4 37.74 27.15 1.90
N ILE A 5 37.27 28.32 1.47
CA ILE A 5 37.59 28.87 0.15
C ILE A 5 39.10 29.12 0.02
N CYS A 6 39.75 29.62 1.08
CA CYS A 6 41.21 29.74 1.15
C CYS A 6 41.90 28.37 1.00
N ALA A 7 41.40 27.35 1.71
CA ALA A 7 41.95 26.01 1.64
C ALA A 7 41.72 25.32 0.28
N CYS A 8 40.61 25.62 -0.42
CA CYS A 8 40.34 25.09 -1.75
C CYS A 8 41.21 25.75 -2.81
N ILE A 9 41.34 27.08 -2.79
CA ILE A 9 41.98 27.81 -3.89
C ILE A 9 43.51 27.84 -3.71
N GLY A 10 44.06 27.71 -2.50
CA GLY A 10 45.51 27.89 -2.28
C GLY A 10 45.96 29.33 -2.54
N ASP A 11 47.00 29.82 -1.87
CA ASP A 11 47.51 31.22 -1.97
C ASP A 11 46.62 32.35 -1.42
N LEU A 12 45.54 32.04 -0.70
CA LEU A 12 44.63 33.07 -0.16
C LEU A 12 44.89 33.49 1.28
N ASP A 13 45.89 32.89 1.95
CA ASP A 13 46.16 33.16 3.36
C ASP A 13 46.60 34.61 3.61
N HIS A 14 47.24 35.24 2.63
CA HIS A 14 47.60 36.66 2.68
C HIS A 14 46.37 37.60 2.67
N PHE A 15 45.24 37.18 2.08
CA PHE A 15 44.03 37.98 1.99
C PHE A 15 43.08 37.79 3.18
N LEU A 16 43.32 36.80 4.05
CA LEU A 16 42.50 36.51 5.24
C LEU A 16 42.24 37.72 6.14
N PRO A 17 43.22 38.60 6.46
CA PRO A 17 42.98 39.75 7.32
C PRO A 17 42.03 40.77 6.68
N GLN A 18 42.16 40.98 5.36
CA GLN A 18 41.33 41.89 4.58
C GLN A 18 39.90 41.34 4.47
N TRP A 19 39.75 40.04 4.27
CA TRP A 19 38.45 39.39 4.12
C TRP A 19 37.64 39.28 5.41
N ARG A 20 38.26 39.35 6.59
CA ARG A 20 37.52 39.40 7.86
C ARG A 20 36.62 40.63 8.01
N GLN A 21 36.88 41.70 7.25
CA GLN A 21 36.13 42.95 7.32
C GLN A 21 34.98 43.03 6.29
N HIS A 22 34.92 42.10 5.34
CA HIS A 22 33.93 42.10 4.26
C HIS A 22 32.82 41.07 4.47
N SER A 23 31.66 41.32 3.88
CA SER A 23 30.59 40.32 3.87
C SER A 23 30.98 39.12 3.00
N MET A 24 30.41 37.93 3.28
CA MET A 24 30.68 36.73 2.50
C MET A 24 30.35 36.89 1.01
N GLU A 25 29.36 37.73 0.70
CA GLU A 25 28.95 38.02 -0.67
C GLU A 25 29.98 38.88 -1.41
N GLU A 26 30.54 39.88 -0.73
CA GLU A 26 31.63 40.72 -1.26
C GLU A 26 32.88 39.90 -1.50
N ILE A 27 33.23 39.00 -0.58
CA ILE A 27 34.41 38.14 -0.72
C ILE A 27 34.26 37.21 -1.92
N VAL A 28 33.09 36.60 -2.11
CA VAL A 28 32.81 35.77 -3.30
C VAL A 28 32.89 36.62 -4.57
N LYS A 29 32.34 37.84 -4.61
CA LYS A 29 32.49 38.73 -5.77
C LYS A 29 33.95 39.10 -6.07
N ILE A 30 34.75 39.38 -5.05
CA ILE A 30 36.18 39.70 -5.18
C ILE A 30 36.97 38.46 -5.67
N LEU A 31 36.61 37.27 -5.22
CA LEU A 31 37.18 36.02 -5.71
C LEU A 31 36.84 35.81 -7.18
N LEU A 32 35.57 35.99 -7.56
CA LEU A 32 35.11 35.84 -8.94
C LEU A 32 35.76 36.86 -9.89
N SER A 33 36.16 38.04 -9.41
CA SER A 33 36.84 39.05 -10.24
C SER A 33 38.34 38.83 -10.39
N LYS A 34 38.96 38.08 -9.47
CA LYS A 34 40.42 37.85 -9.43
C LYS A 34 40.86 36.51 -10.00
N PHE A 35 40.02 35.48 -9.95
CA PHE A 35 40.40 34.11 -10.30
C PHE A 35 39.75 33.63 -11.61
N GLU A 36 40.49 32.84 -12.38
CA GLU A 36 39.98 32.22 -13.62
C GLU A 36 39.07 31.01 -13.31
N ARG A 37 38.30 30.56 -14.31
CA ARG A 37 37.37 29.42 -14.16
C ARG A 37 38.01 28.15 -13.61
N ARG A 38 39.26 27.87 -14.00
CA ARG A 38 40.02 26.67 -13.58
C ARG A 38 40.36 26.67 -12.09
N ASP A 39 40.53 27.84 -11.47
CA ASP A 39 40.87 27.93 -10.05
C ASP A 39 39.64 27.67 -9.16
N MET A 40 38.44 27.90 -9.67
CA MET A 40 37.19 27.65 -8.95
C MET A 40 36.84 26.16 -8.81
N GLU A 41 37.37 25.30 -9.69
CA GLU A 41 37.19 23.85 -9.64
C GLU A 41 38.10 23.16 -8.62
N ARG A 42 39.04 23.90 -8.00
CA ARG A 42 39.91 23.32 -6.98
C ARG A 42 39.09 22.81 -5.79
N VAL A 43 39.51 21.64 -5.32
CA VAL A 43 38.87 20.92 -4.22
C VAL A 43 39.77 20.89 -3.00
N ASP A 44 39.18 20.85 -1.82
CA ASP A 44 39.92 20.61 -0.58
C ASP A 44 40.26 19.11 -0.39
N ARG A 45 40.85 18.78 0.77
CA ARG A 45 41.18 17.38 1.16
C ARG A 45 39.98 16.42 1.20
N PHE A 46 38.75 16.95 1.21
CA PHE A 46 37.51 16.19 1.21
C PHE A 46 36.87 16.14 -0.19
N GLY A 47 37.55 16.63 -1.23
CA GLY A 47 37.01 16.70 -2.59
C GLY A 47 35.97 17.82 -2.75
N LYS A 48 35.83 18.73 -1.77
CA LYS A 48 34.77 19.75 -1.78
C LYS A 48 35.26 21.04 -2.41
N THR A 49 34.47 21.57 -3.33
CA THR A 49 34.63 22.92 -3.90
C THR A 49 33.94 23.98 -3.05
N ALA A 50 34.21 25.26 -3.31
CA ALA A 50 33.49 26.38 -2.70
C ALA A 50 31.95 26.26 -2.83
N LEU A 51 31.46 25.67 -3.94
CA LEU A 51 30.03 25.46 -4.17
C LEU A 51 29.41 24.44 -3.20
N HIS A 52 30.14 23.37 -2.84
CA HIS A 52 29.69 22.40 -1.82
C HIS A 52 29.49 23.07 -0.47
N TYR A 53 30.34 24.04 -0.13
CA TYR A 53 30.24 24.80 1.11
C TYR A 53 29.13 25.85 1.08
N ALA A 54 28.91 26.50 -0.06
CA ALA A 54 27.76 27.39 -0.25
C ALA A 54 26.43 26.62 -0.09
N ALA A 55 26.35 25.43 -0.69
CA ALA A 55 25.25 24.48 -0.50
C ALA A 55 25.08 24.08 0.98
N ALA A 56 26.13 23.57 1.62
CA ALA A 56 26.06 23.10 3.01
C ALA A 56 25.67 24.20 4.01
N LEU A 57 26.05 25.45 3.74
CA LEU A 57 25.78 26.59 4.63
C LEU A 57 24.48 27.33 4.29
N GLY A 58 23.79 26.99 3.21
CA GLY A 58 22.53 27.65 2.83
C GLY A 58 22.70 29.03 2.18
N HIS A 59 23.91 29.38 1.74
CA HIS A 59 24.20 30.71 1.20
C HIS A 59 23.79 30.81 -0.28
N ARG A 60 22.49 31.00 -0.52
CA ARG A 60 21.89 31.07 -1.87
C ARG A 60 22.55 32.09 -2.80
N THR A 61 22.84 33.30 -2.31
CA THR A 61 23.46 34.37 -3.12
C THR A 61 24.85 33.96 -3.63
N ASN A 62 25.66 33.39 -2.76
CA ASN A 62 26.98 32.86 -3.11
C ASN A 62 26.88 31.66 -4.05
N LEU A 63 25.90 30.77 -3.83
CA LEU A 63 25.65 29.64 -4.72
C LEU A 63 25.34 30.09 -6.14
N VAL A 64 24.40 31.03 -6.32
CA VAL A 64 24.01 31.56 -7.63
C VAL A 64 25.20 32.26 -8.31
N ALA A 65 25.96 33.07 -7.56
CA ALA A 65 27.13 33.76 -8.09
C ALA A 65 28.21 32.78 -8.59
N LEU A 66 28.51 31.72 -7.82
CA LEU A 66 29.48 30.69 -8.19
C LEU A 66 29.02 29.89 -9.42
N VAL A 67 27.75 29.49 -9.47
CA VAL A 67 27.19 28.74 -10.62
C VAL A 67 27.16 29.59 -11.88
N SER A 68 26.85 30.89 -11.76
CA SER A 68 26.86 31.82 -12.90
C SER A 68 28.26 32.07 -13.44
N ALA A 69 29.27 32.10 -12.56
CA ALA A 69 30.66 32.28 -12.98
C ALA A 69 31.25 31.01 -13.62
N ASN A 70 30.94 29.83 -13.06
CA ASN A 70 31.33 28.55 -13.64
C ASN A 70 30.23 27.47 -13.46
N PRO A 71 29.42 27.24 -14.51
CA PRO A 71 28.36 26.23 -14.48
C PRO A 71 28.86 24.79 -14.29
N SER A 72 30.13 24.48 -14.59
CA SER A 72 30.66 23.12 -14.44
C SER A 72 30.75 22.68 -12.96
N LEU A 73 30.78 23.63 -12.02
CA LEU A 73 30.92 23.37 -10.59
C LEU A 73 29.80 22.49 -10.01
N VAL A 74 28.62 22.51 -10.64
CA VAL A 74 27.47 21.70 -10.21
C VAL A 74 27.72 20.20 -10.39
N TYR A 75 28.67 19.81 -11.26
CA TYR A 75 29.01 18.42 -11.57
C TYR A 75 30.19 17.87 -10.77
N VAL A 76 30.92 18.73 -10.05
CA VAL A 76 32.05 18.29 -9.24
C VAL A 76 31.50 17.53 -8.03
N ALA A 77 31.98 16.31 -7.83
CA ALA A 77 31.57 15.44 -6.73
C ALA A 77 32.62 15.43 -5.62
N ASP A 78 32.18 15.40 -4.36
CA ASP A 78 33.08 15.27 -3.22
C ASP A 78 33.65 13.85 -3.04
N ASN A 79 34.48 13.65 -2.01
CA ASN A 79 35.03 12.35 -1.66
C ASN A 79 34.00 11.31 -1.20
N ASP A 80 32.72 11.63 -1.13
CA ASP A 80 31.62 10.69 -0.92
C ASP A 80 30.76 10.54 -2.19
N GLY A 81 31.15 11.19 -3.29
CA GLY A 81 30.39 11.28 -4.54
C GLY A 81 29.20 12.22 -4.49
N ASN A 82 29.04 13.00 -3.41
CA ASN A 82 27.95 13.94 -3.32
C ASN A 82 28.27 15.16 -4.17
N LEU A 83 27.41 15.41 -5.16
CA LEU A 83 27.32 16.72 -5.82
C LEU A 83 26.75 17.78 -4.85
N PRO A 84 26.94 19.08 -5.14
CA PRO A 84 26.31 20.17 -4.40
C PRO A 84 24.79 19.99 -4.23
N LEU A 85 24.09 19.47 -5.25
CA LEU A 85 22.66 19.16 -5.17
C LEU A 85 22.34 18.16 -4.04
N HIS A 86 23.12 17.09 -3.91
CA HIS A 86 22.94 16.09 -2.84
C HIS A 86 23.13 16.72 -1.46
N ILE A 87 24.08 17.65 -1.31
CA ILE A 87 24.31 18.37 -0.05
C ILE A 87 23.09 19.24 0.32
N ILE A 88 22.53 19.99 -0.63
CA ILE A 88 21.35 20.84 -0.42
C ILE A 88 20.15 19.99 0.01
N VAL A 89 19.94 18.86 -0.66
CA VAL A 89 18.84 17.93 -0.35
C VAL A 89 19.04 17.26 1.00
N LYS A 90 20.29 16.95 1.36
CA LYS A 90 20.66 16.39 2.67
C LYS A 90 20.38 17.37 3.82
N ASP A 91 20.66 18.66 3.64
CA ASP A 91 20.32 19.71 4.61
C ASP A 91 18.80 19.90 4.71
N GLY A 92 18.14 20.01 3.55
CA GLY A 92 16.72 19.73 3.44
C GLY A 92 15.76 20.89 3.73
N HIS A 93 16.27 22.10 3.99
CA HIS A 93 15.45 23.32 4.12
C HIS A 93 15.57 24.29 2.94
N GLN A 94 16.45 23.99 1.99
CA GLN A 94 16.97 24.94 1.02
C GLN A 94 16.33 24.78 -0.37
N PHE A 95 14.99 24.79 -0.44
CA PHE A 95 14.22 24.50 -1.65
C PHE A 95 14.57 25.38 -2.86
N GLN A 96 14.81 26.67 -2.64
CA GLN A 96 15.12 27.59 -3.73
C GLN A 96 16.48 27.30 -4.37
N MET A 97 17.45 26.82 -3.59
CA MET A 97 18.77 26.48 -4.14
C MET A 97 18.73 25.22 -5.01
N VAL A 98 17.81 24.30 -4.73
CA VAL A 98 17.54 23.16 -5.64
C VAL A 98 17.05 23.68 -6.99
N LYS A 99 16.10 24.62 -7.01
CA LYS A 99 15.62 25.27 -8.24
C LYS A 99 16.72 26.03 -8.96
N ASP A 100 17.57 26.76 -8.24
CA ASP A 100 18.65 27.53 -8.85
C ASP A 100 19.70 26.63 -9.51
N ILE A 101 20.01 25.45 -8.92
CA ILE A 101 20.91 24.48 -9.56
C ILE A 101 20.26 23.86 -10.80
N LEU A 102 19.00 23.43 -10.69
CA LEU A 102 18.30 22.77 -11.81
C LEU A 102 18.02 23.72 -12.97
N SER A 103 17.76 25.01 -12.70
CA SER A 103 17.60 26.02 -13.74
C SER A 103 18.89 26.30 -14.50
N SER A 104 20.05 26.14 -13.85
CA SER A 104 21.34 26.22 -14.51
C SER A 104 21.60 25.01 -15.41
N ASN A 105 21.28 23.80 -14.93
CA ASN A 105 21.46 22.54 -15.65
C ASN A 105 20.53 21.45 -15.09
N ALA A 106 19.50 21.07 -15.86
CA ALA A 106 18.52 20.07 -15.44
C ALA A 106 19.10 18.66 -15.29
N CYS A 107 20.11 18.30 -16.10
CA CYS A 107 20.76 16.98 -16.08
C CYS A 107 21.42 16.63 -14.74
N VAL A 108 21.66 17.62 -13.86
CA VAL A 108 22.23 17.39 -12.52
C VAL A 108 21.32 16.50 -11.67
N ALA A 109 20.01 16.48 -11.94
CA ALA A 109 19.05 15.62 -11.24
C ALA A 109 19.32 14.11 -11.42
N GLU A 110 19.90 13.72 -12.55
CA GLU A 110 20.12 12.31 -12.93
C GLU A 110 21.40 11.72 -12.33
N ILE A 111 22.29 12.57 -11.81
CA ILE A 111 23.60 12.14 -11.33
C ILE A 111 23.47 11.51 -9.95
N LEU A 112 24.18 10.41 -9.75
CA LEU A 112 24.10 9.57 -8.55
C LEU A 112 25.31 9.79 -7.64
N ASP A 113 25.10 9.64 -6.33
CA ASP A 113 26.21 9.57 -5.36
C ASP A 113 26.98 8.24 -5.44
N ARG A 114 28.03 8.05 -4.62
CA ARG A 114 28.80 6.79 -4.60
C ARG A 114 28.00 5.53 -4.25
N LYS A 115 26.83 5.69 -3.63
CA LYS A 115 25.91 4.59 -3.32
C LYS A 115 24.86 4.40 -4.42
N GLY A 116 25.03 5.05 -5.58
CA GLY A 116 24.08 5.00 -6.68
C GLY A 116 22.77 5.72 -6.36
N ARG A 117 22.75 6.63 -5.38
CA ARG A 117 21.52 7.28 -4.92
C ARG A 117 21.33 8.60 -5.65
N ASN A 118 20.13 8.79 -6.19
CA ASN A 118 19.65 10.11 -6.63
C ASN A 118 19.17 10.96 -5.45
N ALA A 119 18.79 12.21 -5.71
CA ALA A 119 18.27 13.13 -4.69
C ALA A 119 17.04 12.61 -3.92
N LEU A 120 16.14 11.85 -4.56
CA LEU A 120 14.96 11.28 -3.88
C LEU A 120 15.37 10.25 -2.82
N HIS A 121 16.35 9.39 -3.12
CA HIS A 121 16.90 8.45 -2.14
C HIS A 121 17.52 9.19 -0.95
N VAL A 122 18.26 10.28 -1.21
CA VAL A 122 18.89 11.09 -0.15
C VAL A 122 17.83 11.74 0.74
N ALA A 123 16.79 12.34 0.16
CA ALA A 123 15.69 12.95 0.91
C ALA A 123 14.98 11.93 1.81
N VAL A 124 14.72 10.73 1.30
CA VAL A 124 14.11 9.62 2.05
C VAL A 124 15.02 9.17 3.19
N MET A 125 16.30 8.90 2.92
CA MET A 125 17.26 8.44 3.93
C MET A 125 17.46 9.45 5.07
N ASN A 126 17.34 10.74 4.77
CA ASN A 126 17.41 11.80 5.75
C ASN A 126 16.10 12.07 6.50
N GLY A 127 15.01 11.36 6.17
CA GLY A 127 13.73 11.56 6.86
C GLY A 127 13.00 12.84 6.45
N ASN A 128 13.46 13.54 5.41
CA ASN A 128 12.97 14.88 5.09
C ASN A 128 11.76 14.84 4.15
N LEU A 129 10.57 14.69 4.76
CA LEU A 129 9.30 14.67 4.05
C LEU A 129 8.99 15.98 3.26
N PRO A 130 9.23 17.20 3.80
CA PRO A 130 9.06 18.43 3.02
C PRO A 130 9.90 18.47 1.75
N MET A 131 11.19 18.14 1.84
CA MET A 131 12.09 18.10 0.69
C MET A 131 11.67 17.02 -0.31
N LEU A 132 11.29 15.84 0.17
CA LEU A 132 10.78 14.78 -0.71
C LEU A 132 9.55 15.23 -1.51
N LYS A 133 8.55 15.86 -0.86
CA LYS A 133 7.36 16.37 -1.56
C LYS A 133 7.74 17.40 -2.60
N PHE A 134 8.60 18.35 -2.23
CA PHE A 134 9.07 19.39 -3.12
C PHE A 134 9.79 18.81 -4.35
N LEU A 135 10.69 17.84 -4.17
CA LEU A 135 11.38 17.18 -5.29
C LEU A 135 10.38 16.47 -6.22
N LEU A 136 9.36 15.80 -5.68
CA LEU A 136 8.35 15.09 -6.48
C LEU A 136 7.41 16.02 -7.26
N GLU A 137 7.31 17.31 -6.89
CA GLU A 137 6.59 18.30 -7.68
C GLU A 137 7.34 18.68 -8.95
N LEU A 138 8.67 18.53 -8.95
CA LEU A 138 9.54 18.86 -10.09
C LEU A 138 9.55 17.72 -11.12
N PRO A 139 9.43 18.02 -12.43
CA PRO A 139 9.33 17.01 -13.48
C PRO A 139 10.58 16.13 -13.59
N GLU A 140 11.76 16.69 -13.33
CA GLU A 140 13.06 16.01 -13.42
C GLU A 140 13.13 14.79 -12.49
N PHE A 141 12.52 14.88 -11.30
CA PHE A 141 12.56 13.78 -10.32
C PHE A 141 11.40 12.79 -10.47
N LYS A 142 10.30 13.13 -11.15
CA LYS A 142 9.20 12.18 -11.37
C LYS A 142 9.64 10.96 -12.16
N VAL A 143 10.50 11.16 -13.15
CA VAL A 143 11.04 10.05 -13.97
C VAL A 143 12.00 9.18 -13.14
N LEU A 144 12.66 9.76 -12.14
CA LEU A 144 13.68 9.12 -11.30
C LEU A 144 13.12 8.37 -10.08
N ILE A 145 11.80 8.36 -9.89
CA ILE A 145 11.13 7.81 -8.68
C ILE A 145 11.32 6.29 -8.53
N ASN A 146 11.60 5.59 -9.62
CA ASN A 146 11.75 4.13 -9.68
C ASN A 146 13.19 3.69 -9.91
N GLU A 147 14.13 4.62 -10.04
CA GLU A 147 15.54 4.27 -10.24
C GLU A 147 16.10 3.56 -8.99
N PRO A 148 16.85 2.47 -9.17
CA PRO A 148 17.45 1.72 -8.06
C PRO A 148 18.80 2.30 -7.64
N ASP A 149 19.10 2.24 -6.34
CA ASP A 149 20.43 2.49 -5.81
C ASP A 149 21.42 1.33 -6.08
N SER A 150 22.65 1.44 -5.57
CA SER A 150 23.68 0.39 -5.72
C SER A 150 23.30 -0.96 -5.10
N ASP A 151 22.35 -1.01 -4.18
CA ASP A 151 21.82 -2.24 -3.58
C ASP A 151 20.54 -2.72 -4.30
N GLY A 152 20.12 -2.02 -5.36
CA GLY A 152 18.86 -2.27 -6.07
C GLY A 152 17.63 -1.67 -5.38
N ASN A 153 17.79 -0.91 -4.30
CA ASN A 153 16.67 -0.35 -3.57
C ASN A 153 16.20 0.93 -4.27
N THR A 154 14.91 1.00 -4.58
CA THR A 154 14.27 2.26 -4.99
C THR A 154 14.02 3.17 -3.77
N PRO A 155 13.66 4.46 -3.96
CA PRO A 155 13.29 5.33 -2.84
C PRO A 155 12.18 4.74 -1.97
N LEU A 156 11.24 3.98 -2.56
CA LEU A 156 10.18 3.29 -1.84
C LEU A 156 10.71 2.16 -0.94
N HIS A 157 11.70 1.37 -1.39
CA HIS A 157 12.36 0.36 -0.55
C HIS A 157 13.00 1.00 0.69
N LEU A 158 13.71 2.12 0.49
CA LEU A 158 14.35 2.85 1.59
C LEU A 158 13.32 3.45 2.55
N ALA A 159 12.21 3.99 2.05
CA ALA A 159 11.12 4.55 2.88
C ALA A 159 10.50 3.50 3.80
N VAL A 160 10.42 2.24 3.35
CA VAL A 160 9.96 1.12 4.17
C VAL A 160 11.02 0.69 5.19
N LYS A 161 12.30 0.70 4.79
CA LYS A 161 13.44 0.37 5.67
C LYS A 161 13.54 1.31 6.86
N ILE A 162 13.34 2.61 6.64
CA ILE A 162 13.32 3.65 7.70
C ILE A 162 12.00 3.71 8.48
N GLN A 163 10.98 2.94 8.06
CA GLN A 163 9.67 2.84 8.72
C GLN A 163 8.87 4.15 8.79
N PHE A 164 9.00 5.01 7.77
CA PHE A 164 8.29 6.29 7.76
C PHE A 164 7.06 6.23 6.85
N LEU A 165 5.91 5.91 7.44
CA LEU A 165 4.63 5.74 6.75
C LEU A 165 4.26 6.90 5.81
N ARG A 166 4.43 8.16 6.23
CA ARG A 166 4.06 9.32 5.42
C ARG A 166 4.89 9.42 4.13
N MET A 167 6.17 9.04 4.16
CA MET A 167 7.00 9.02 2.94
C MET A 167 6.60 7.89 1.99
N VAL A 168 6.25 6.72 2.54
CA VAL A 168 5.69 5.60 1.75
C VAL A 168 4.43 6.03 1.02
N MET A 169 3.48 6.68 1.71
CA MET A 169 2.26 7.20 1.09
C MET A 169 2.56 8.21 -0.02
N VAL A 170 3.43 9.19 0.25
CA VAL A 170 3.76 10.24 -0.73
C VAL A 170 4.40 9.63 -1.98
N LEU A 171 5.31 8.66 -1.84
CA LEU A 171 5.92 7.98 -2.98
C LEU A 171 4.90 7.18 -3.78
N GLN A 172 3.99 6.45 -3.13
CA GLN A 172 2.95 5.68 -3.83
C GLN A 172 1.97 6.58 -4.59
N ILE A 173 1.52 7.68 -3.98
CA ILE A 173 0.62 8.65 -4.63
C ILE A 173 1.29 9.26 -5.88
N ASN A 174 2.61 9.43 -5.86
CA ASN A 174 3.38 9.96 -6.99
C ASN A 174 3.84 8.87 -7.98
N GLY A 175 3.31 7.65 -7.91
CA GLY A 175 3.55 6.61 -8.92
C GLY A 175 4.77 5.72 -8.68
N ALA A 176 5.32 5.69 -7.45
CA ALA A 176 6.39 4.76 -7.11
C ALA A 176 5.90 3.31 -7.19
N SER A 177 6.62 2.46 -7.93
CA SER A 177 6.25 1.08 -8.14
C SER A 177 6.57 0.22 -6.92
N GLY A 178 5.53 -0.38 -6.34
CA GLY A 178 5.66 -1.37 -5.26
C GLY A 178 6.05 -2.78 -5.72
N ARG A 179 6.42 -2.96 -6.99
CA ARG A 179 6.70 -4.27 -7.61
C ARG A 179 8.16 -4.51 -7.94
N ILE A 180 8.98 -3.45 -7.95
CA ILE A 180 10.41 -3.55 -8.25
C ILE A 180 11.08 -4.36 -7.14
N THR A 181 12.04 -5.20 -7.51
CA THR A 181 12.83 -5.98 -6.56
C THR A 181 14.26 -5.43 -6.48
N ASN A 182 14.82 -5.41 -5.27
CA ASN A 182 16.22 -5.06 -5.07
C ASN A 182 17.16 -6.22 -5.42
N LYS A 183 18.48 -6.03 -5.26
CA LYS A 183 19.47 -7.09 -5.57
C LYS A 183 19.33 -8.35 -4.71
N GLN A 184 18.61 -8.27 -3.59
CA GLN A 184 18.27 -9.42 -2.74
C GLN A 184 16.99 -10.14 -3.20
N GLY A 185 16.38 -9.68 -4.30
CA GLY A 185 15.12 -10.20 -4.82
C GLY A 185 13.90 -9.81 -3.97
N LEU A 186 14.02 -8.81 -3.09
CA LEU A 186 12.94 -8.37 -2.21
C LEU A 186 12.22 -7.17 -2.80
N THR A 187 10.88 -7.15 -2.76
CA THR A 187 10.10 -5.94 -3.07
C THR A 187 10.04 -5.01 -1.84
N PRO A 188 9.55 -3.76 -1.95
CA PRO A 188 9.48 -2.85 -0.81
C PRO A 188 8.71 -3.42 0.39
N VAL A 189 7.72 -4.29 0.13
CA VAL A 189 6.91 -4.97 1.15
C VAL A 189 7.75 -5.96 1.98
N ASP A 190 8.83 -6.49 1.40
CA ASP A 190 9.61 -7.60 1.95
C ASP A 190 10.88 -7.17 2.66
N VAL A 191 11.36 -5.94 2.42
CA VAL A 191 12.62 -5.42 2.97
C VAL A 191 12.70 -5.51 4.50
N ASN A 192 11.56 -5.58 5.19
CA ASN A 192 11.48 -5.54 6.65
C ASN A 192 10.91 -6.83 7.30
N GLU A 193 10.97 -7.98 6.62
CA GLU A 193 10.38 -9.24 7.11
C GLU A 193 10.97 -9.77 8.43
N ASN A 194 12.17 -9.34 8.83
CA ASN A 194 12.80 -9.80 10.07
C ASN A 194 12.29 -9.10 11.35
N GLY A 195 11.49 -8.03 11.24
CA GLY A 195 11.07 -7.21 12.40
C GLY A 195 9.56 -7.03 12.60
N PHE A 196 8.72 -7.38 11.62
CA PHE A 196 7.32 -6.94 11.63
C PHE A 196 6.31 -8.07 11.75
N ARG A 197 5.75 -8.20 12.96
CA ARG A 197 4.51 -8.95 13.21
C ARG A 197 3.41 -8.43 12.28
N PHE A 198 3.02 -9.28 11.33
CA PHE A 198 1.99 -9.09 10.31
C PHE A 198 0.63 -8.54 10.80
N LYS A 199 0.36 -8.53 12.12
CA LYS A 199 -1.00 -8.28 12.60
C LYS A 199 -1.44 -6.82 12.58
N GLN A 200 -0.55 -5.82 12.61
CA GLN A 200 -0.95 -4.40 12.68
C GLN A 200 0.11 -3.40 12.17
N ASN A 201 0.84 -3.70 11.08
CA ASN A 201 1.76 -2.68 10.54
C ASN A 201 1.06 -1.81 9.48
N PRO A 202 0.78 -0.52 9.76
CA PRO A 202 0.14 0.36 8.79
C PRO A 202 0.94 0.51 7.50
N ILE A 203 2.27 0.43 7.54
CA ILE A 203 3.12 0.57 6.34
C ILE A 203 2.89 -0.58 5.37
N LYS A 204 2.86 -1.82 5.88
CA LYS A 204 2.62 -3.00 5.06
C LYS A 204 1.21 -2.99 4.46
N ILE A 205 0.23 -2.54 5.23
CA ILE A 205 -1.15 -2.37 4.79
C ILE A 205 -1.22 -1.34 3.65
N THR A 206 -0.63 -0.15 3.84
CA THR A 206 -0.61 0.92 2.83
C THR A 206 0.11 0.50 1.54
N LEU A 207 1.23 -0.24 1.65
CA LEU A 207 1.91 -0.78 0.48
C LEU A 207 1.02 -1.72 -0.35
N ILE A 208 0.32 -2.64 0.32
CA ILE A 208 -0.59 -3.59 -0.34
C ILE A 208 -1.77 -2.84 -0.99
N PHE A 209 -2.35 -1.85 -0.31
CA PHE A 209 -3.43 -1.03 -0.87
C PHE A 209 -2.98 -0.23 -2.11
N GLY A 210 -1.73 0.24 -2.15
CA GLY A 210 -1.15 0.88 -3.33
C GLY A 210 -0.53 -0.10 -4.34
N GLY A 211 -0.95 -1.37 -4.34
CA GLY A 211 -0.62 -2.34 -5.40
C GLY A 211 0.77 -2.99 -5.31
N ALA A 212 1.46 -2.86 -4.17
CA ALA A 212 2.73 -3.54 -3.95
C ALA A 212 2.52 -5.04 -3.71
N VAL A 213 3.41 -5.87 -4.27
CA VAL A 213 3.31 -7.34 -4.23
C VAL A 213 4.53 -7.93 -3.55
N HIS A 214 4.36 -9.04 -2.84
CA HIS A 214 5.47 -9.83 -2.29
C HIS A 214 6.33 -10.44 -3.41
N SER A 215 7.65 -10.45 -3.22
CA SER A 215 8.59 -11.12 -4.12
C SER A 215 8.41 -12.63 -4.16
N PRO A 216 8.73 -13.30 -5.30
CA PRO A 216 8.68 -14.77 -5.40
C PRO A 216 9.54 -15.47 -4.32
N LEU A 217 10.67 -14.87 -3.93
CA LEU A 217 11.55 -15.42 -2.89
C LEU A 217 10.92 -15.32 -1.49
N ALA A 218 10.29 -14.19 -1.16
CA ALA A 218 9.52 -14.04 0.08
C ALA A 218 8.32 -14.99 0.11
N TRP A 219 7.67 -15.22 -1.02
CA TRP A 219 6.62 -16.24 -1.17
C TRP A 219 7.13 -17.64 -0.82
N VAL A 220 8.27 -18.06 -1.35
CA VAL A 220 8.87 -19.38 -1.02
C VAL A 220 9.19 -19.48 0.47
N LYS A 221 9.77 -18.43 1.08
CA LYS A 221 10.04 -18.39 2.53
C LYS A 221 8.77 -18.43 3.38
N MET A 222 7.72 -17.68 2.99
CA MET A 222 6.41 -17.71 3.66
C MET A 222 5.72 -19.07 3.55
N MET A 223 5.89 -19.76 2.43
CA MET A 223 5.37 -21.11 2.18
C MET A 223 6.14 -22.18 2.97
N ALA A 224 7.46 -22.02 3.11
CA ALA A 224 8.30 -22.88 3.96
C ALA A 224 7.92 -22.78 5.45
N HIS A 225 7.49 -21.61 5.91
CA HIS A 225 7.08 -21.37 7.30
C HIS A 225 5.62 -21.76 7.62
N GLY A 226 4.91 -22.48 6.74
CA GLY A 226 3.64 -23.11 7.08
C GLY A 226 2.45 -22.17 7.30
N ARG A 227 2.45 -20.93 6.77
CA ARG A 227 1.27 -20.05 6.79
C ARG A 227 0.32 -20.40 5.64
N ARG A 228 -0.43 -21.49 5.83
CA ARG A 228 -1.39 -22.10 4.87
C ARG A 228 -2.58 -21.23 4.42
N ARG A 229 -2.69 -19.95 4.79
CA ARG A 229 -3.88 -19.11 4.47
C ARG A 229 -3.84 -18.40 3.12
N PHE A 230 -2.77 -18.51 2.35
CA PHE A 230 -2.51 -17.61 1.21
C PHE A 230 -2.31 -18.29 -0.15
N LEU A 231 -2.67 -19.58 -0.25
CA LEU A 231 -2.55 -20.39 -1.47
C LEU A 231 -3.60 -20.06 -2.56
N PHE A 232 -4.27 -18.91 -2.48
CA PHE A 232 -5.35 -18.50 -3.39
C PHE A 232 -4.97 -17.31 -4.31
N LEU A 233 -3.75 -16.79 -4.23
CA LEU A 233 -3.34 -15.59 -5.00
C LEU A 233 -2.39 -15.95 -6.14
N LEU A 234 -2.85 -16.81 -7.04
CA LEU A 234 -2.14 -17.16 -8.26
C LEU A 234 -2.69 -16.33 -9.43
N SER A 235 -1.83 -15.47 -10.01
CA SER A 235 -1.93 -14.83 -11.33
C SER A 235 -3.10 -13.83 -11.59
N PRO A 236 -2.86 -12.51 -11.62
CA PRO A 236 -3.90 -11.49 -11.78
C PRO A 236 -4.67 -11.53 -13.12
N ASP A 237 -4.03 -11.94 -14.22
CA ASP A 237 -4.66 -11.85 -15.55
C ASP A 237 -5.54 -13.06 -15.89
N LEU A 238 -5.16 -14.26 -15.46
CA LEU A 238 -5.95 -15.49 -15.66
C LEU A 238 -7.14 -15.58 -14.69
N MET A 239 -7.08 -14.89 -13.55
CA MET A 239 -8.08 -14.94 -12.48
C MET A 239 -9.26 -13.96 -12.70
N SER A 240 -9.12 -12.96 -13.56
CA SER A 240 -10.14 -11.92 -13.77
C SER A 240 -11.45 -12.46 -14.37
N SER A 241 -11.37 -13.42 -15.29
CA SER A 241 -12.53 -14.06 -15.91
C SER A 241 -13.24 -15.01 -14.94
N ASP A 242 -12.48 -15.83 -14.21
CA ASP A 242 -13.03 -16.84 -13.30
C ASP A 242 -13.58 -16.22 -12.01
N LEU A 243 -12.99 -15.13 -11.52
CA LEU A 243 -13.58 -14.37 -10.41
C LEU A 243 -14.85 -13.64 -10.84
N ARG A 244 -14.90 -13.12 -12.07
CA ARG A 244 -16.10 -12.46 -12.58
C ARG A 244 -17.23 -13.46 -12.80
N SER A 245 -16.92 -14.67 -13.27
CA SER A 245 -17.90 -15.76 -13.36
C SER A 245 -18.38 -16.21 -11.98
N LEU A 246 -17.46 -16.34 -11.00
CA LEU A 246 -17.81 -16.63 -9.60
C LEU A 246 -18.68 -15.52 -8.97
N ALA A 247 -18.36 -14.25 -9.22
CA ALA A 247 -19.14 -13.09 -8.75
C ALA A 247 -20.58 -13.15 -9.28
N ASN A 248 -20.73 -13.47 -10.57
CA ASN A 248 -22.03 -13.66 -11.22
C ASN A 248 -22.81 -14.80 -10.56
N THR A 249 -22.17 -15.95 -10.32
CA THR A 249 -22.82 -17.08 -9.65
C THR A 249 -23.26 -16.71 -8.23
N ILE A 250 -22.40 -16.05 -7.44
CA ILE A 250 -22.72 -15.62 -6.08
C ILE A 250 -23.87 -14.60 -6.08
N SER A 251 -23.86 -13.65 -7.01
CA SER A 251 -24.93 -12.66 -7.17
C SER A 251 -26.28 -13.32 -7.47
N VAL A 252 -26.32 -14.31 -8.36
CA VAL A 252 -27.53 -15.07 -8.69
C VAL A 252 -28.04 -15.85 -7.46
N VAL A 253 -27.16 -16.52 -6.73
CA VAL A 253 -27.54 -17.24 -5.50
C VAL A 253 -28.09 -16.29 -4.44
N ALA A 254 -27.45 -15.12 -4.26
CA ALA A 254 -27.93 -14.11 -3.32
C ALA A 254 -29.30 -13.55 -3.72
N ALA A 255 -29.53 -13.28 -5.02
CA ALA A 255 -30.83 -12.86 -5.52
C ALA A 255 -31.91 -13.92 -5.28
N LEU A 256 -31.60 -15.21 -5.51
CA LEU A 256 -32.54 -16.31 -5.22
C LEU A 256 -32.91 -16.36 -3.73
N ILE A 257 -31.93 -16.24 -2.82
CA ILE A 257 -32.18 -16.17 -1.39
C ILE A 257 -33.07 -14.96 -1.03
N ALA A 258 -32.80 -13.79 -1.61
CA ALA A 258 -33.61 -12.59 -1.40
C ALA A 258 -35.06 -12.78 -1.88
N THR A 259 -35.27 -13.47 -3.00
CA THR A 259 -36.63 -13.75 -3.51
C THR A 259 -37.41 -14.72 -2.62
N ILE A 260 -36.76 -15.77 -2.12
CA ILE A 260 -37.40 -16.78 -1.26
C ILE A 260 -37.79 -16.16 0.09
N THR A 261 -36.88 -15.40 0.70
CA THR A 261 -37.10 -14.72 1.98
C THR A 261 -38.22 -13.67 1.86
N PHE A 262 -38.17 -12.84 0.80
CA PHE A 262 -39.23 -11.87 0.52
C PHE A 262 -40.60 -12.52 0.33
N ALA A 263 -40.70 -13.65 -0.38
CA ALA A 263 -41.95 -14.38 -0.53
C ALA A 263 -42.46 -14.95 0.82
N SER A 264 -41.55 -15.39 1.67
CA SER A 264 -41.85 -15.94 2.99
C SER A 264 -42.45 -14.89 3.94
N ALA A 265 -42.05 -13.62 3.79
CA ALA A 265 -42.56 -12.51 4.58
C ALA A 265 -44.07 -12.27 4.44
N PHE A 266 -44.68 -12.69 3.31
CA PHE A 266 -46.12 -12.58 3.05
C PHE A 266 -46.88 -13.90 3.21
N THR A 267 -46.16 -15.01 3.45
CA THR A 267 -46.73 -16.36 3.57
C THR A 267 -46.44 -16.94 4.95
N PHE A 268 -47.04 -16.32 5.99
CA PHE A 268 -46.77 -16.73 7.36
C PHE A 268 -47.17 -18.19 7.64
N PRO A 269 -46.30 -18.96 8.31
CA PRO A 269 -46.62 -20.32 8.74
C PRO A 269 -47.74 -20.30 9.78
N GLY A 270 -48.80 -21.08 9.54
CA GLY A 270 -49.95 -21.19 10.42
C GLY A 270 -51.15 -20.29 10.08
N GLY A 271 -51.08 -19.51 8.99
CA GLY A 271 -52.22 -18.74 8.47
C GLY A 271 -52.56 -17.47 9.25
N TYR A 272 -53.69 -16.85 8.87
CA TYR A 272 -54.17 -15.58 9.40
C TYR A 272 -55.46 -15.76 10.20
N LYS A 273 -55.67 -14.93 11.22
CA LYS A 273 -56.95 -14.86 11.94
C LYS A 273 -57.98 -14.12 11.09
N ASN A 274 -59.17 -14.72 10.93
CA ASN A 274 -60.24 -14.14 10.11
C ASN A 274 -61.47 -13.65 10.89
N ASN A 275 -61.61 -13.92 12.21
CA ASN A 275 -62.86 -13.65 12.96
C ASN A 275 -62.67 -13.14 14.42
N ASP A 276 -61.55 -12.48 14.74
CA ASP A 276 -61.24 -11.91 16.07
C ASP A 276 -60.90 -10.42 15.93
N PRO A 277 -60.89 -9.58 17.00
CA PRO A 277 -60.42 -8.17 16.95
C PRO A 277 -58.94 -7.97 16.54
N GLY A 278 -58.28 -9.01 16.03
CA GLY A 278 -56.96 -9.01 15.40
C GLY A 278 -56.98 -9.65 14.01
N GLU A 279 -58.02 -9.38 13.22
CA GLU A 279 -58.11 -9.80 11.81
C GLU A 279 -56.85 -9.44 11.02
N GLY A 280 -56.36 -10.40 10.21
CA GLY A 280 -55.15 -10.22 9.40
C GLY A 280 -53.83 -10.42 10.14
N LEU A 281 -53.83 -10.68 11.46
CA LEU A 281 -52.62 -11.05 12.19
C LEU A 281 -52.32 -12.55 12.03
N PRO A 282 -51.03 -12.95 11.93
CA PRO A 282 -50.66 -14.35 11.91
C PRO A 282 -51.06 -15.04 13.22
N VAL A 283 -51.68 -16.22 13.10
CA VAL A 283 -52.33 -16.95 14.21
C VAL A 283 -51.40 -17.15 15.41
N PHE A 284 -50.10 -17.33 15.17
CA PHE A 284 -49.10 -17.65 16.19
C PHE A 284 -48.18 -16.48 16.57
N ILE A 285 -48.59 -15.22 16.40
CA ILE A 285 -47.72 -14.05 16.64
C ILE A 285 -47.09 -13.97 18.04
N ARG A 286 -47.71 -14.60 19.04
CA ARG A 286 -47.20 -14.66 20.42
C ARG A 286 -46.13 -15.75 20.63
N ARG A 287 -46.02 -16.75 19.76
CA ARG A 287 -45.02 -17.81 19.90
C ARG A 287 -43.63 -17.27 19.59
N THR A 288 -42.68 -17.63 20.43
CA THR A 288 -41.25 -17.28 20.28
C THR A 288 -40.69 -17.77 18.94
N ALA A 289 -41.16 -18.92 18.45
CA ALA A 289 -40.76 -19.48 17.16
C ALA A 289 -41.15 -18.59 15.95
N LEU A 290 -42.32 -17.93 15.97
CA LEU A 290 -42.68 -17.01 14.87
C LEU A 290 -41.82 -15.74 14.91
N LYS A 291 -41.48 -15.23 16.10
CA LYS A 291 -40.56 -14.10 16.24
C LYS A 291 -39.16 -14.46 15.74
N ALA A 292 -38.68 -15.67 16.03
CA ALA A 292 -37.41 -16.19 15.54
C ALA A 292 -37.42 -16.30 14.00
N PHE A 293 -38.51 -16.82 13.42
CA PHE A 293 -38.72 -16.86 11.98
C PHE A 293 -38.57 -15.46 11.36
N VAL A 294 -39.37 -14.48 11.78
CA VAL A 294 -39.33 -13.13 11.21
C VAL A 294 -37.96 -12.47 11.33
N LEU A 295 -37.30 -12.61 12.48
CA LEU A 295 -35.97 -12.02 12.69
C LEU A 295 -34.92 -12.68 11.77
N SER A 296 -34.89 -14.01 11.73
CA SER A 296 -33.93 -14.75 10.89
C SER A 296 -34.16 -14.53 9.40
N ASP A 297 -35.42 -14.44 8.96
CA ASP A 297 -35.80 -14.15 7.58
C ASP A 297 -35.38 -12.73 7.16
N THR A 298 -35.61 -11.73 8.03
CA THR A 298 -35.18 -10.35 7.78
C THR A 298 -33.66 -10.25 7.68
N VAL A 299 -32.93 -10.91 8.58
CA VAL A 299 -31.46 -10.95 8.54
C VAL A 299 -30.97 -11.61 7.25
N ALA A 300 -31.61 -12.70 6.83
CA ALA A 300 -31.28 -13.39 5.59
C ALA A 300 -31.53 -12.49 4.37
N PHE A 301 -32.69 -11.83 4.29
CA PHE A 301 -33.04 -10.92 3.22
C PHE A 301 -32.06 -9.74 3.11
N CYS A 302 -31.80 -9.04 4.22
CA CYS A 302 -30.89 -7.88 4.23
C CYS A 302 -29.45 -8.27 3.87
N SER A 303 -28.96 -9.39 4.40
CA SER A 303 -27.61 -9.87 4.08
C SER A 303 -27.49 -10.33 2.62
N SER A 304 -28.49 -11.03 2.06
CA SER A 304 -28.49 -11.43 0.64
C SER A 304 -28.59 -10.23 -0.31
N LEU A 305 -29.41 -9.23 0.02
CA LEU A 305 -29.52 -8.01 -0.78
C LEU A 305 -28.18 -7.25 -0.81
N THR A 306 -27.52 -7.17 0.35
CA THR A 306 -26.19 -6.56 0.46
C THR A 306 -25.17 -7.32 -0.39
N VAL A 307 -25.17 -8.66 -0.37
CA VAL A 307 -24.28 -9.46 -1.23
C VAL A 307 -24.55 -9.18 -2.71
N ALA A 308 -25.81 -9.14 -3.15
CA ALA A 308 -26.16 -8.87 -4.53
C ALA A 308 -25.66 -7.49 -4.99
N PHE A 309 -25.91 -6.43 -4.21
CA PHE A 309 -25.43 -5.09 -4.53
C PHE A 309 -23.90 -4.99 -4.58
N PHE A 310 -23.21 -5.55 -3.58
CA PHE A 310 -21.75 -5.56 -3.56
C PHE A 310 -21.18 -6.34 -4.76
N MET A 311 -21.74 -7.50 -5.11
CA MET A 311 -21.27 -8.29 -6.24
C MET A 311 -21.51 -7.59 -7.57
N VAL A 312 -22.67 -6.95 -7.78
CA VAL A 312 -22.90 -6.14 -8.98
C VAL A 312 -21.91 -4.98 -9.08
N TYR A 313 -21.60 -4.31 -7.96
CA TYR A 313 -20.61 -3.24 -7.94
C TYR A 313 -19.21 -3.74 -8.34
N THR A 314 -18.84 -4.98 -7.95
CA THR A 314 -17.57 -5.58 -8.38
C THR A 314 -17.49 -5.91 -9.88
N LEU A 315 -18.63 -6.05 -10.56
CA LEU A 315 -18.65 -6.26 -12.01
C LEU A 315 -18.31 -4.97 -12.77
N VAL A 316 -18.59 -3.80 -12.19
CA VAL A 316 -18.36 -2.49 -12.81
C VAL A 316 -17.03 -1.88 -12.34
N GLY A 317 -16.58 -2.20 -11.12
CA GLY A 317 -15.41 -1.60 -10.50
C GLY A 317 -14.05 -2.21 -10.86
N GLU A 318 -12.99 -1.58 -10.35
CA GLU A 318 -11.60 -2.00 -10.57
C GLU A 318 -11.22 -3.34 -9.88
N PRO A 319 -10.30 -4.12 -10.48
CA PRO A 319 -9.95 -5.48 -10.02
C PRO A 319 -9.31 -5.52 -8.63
N ALA A 320 -8.75 -4.42 -8.14
CA ALA A 320 -8.17 -4.35 -6.78
C ALA A 320 -9.23 -4.43 -5.68
N PHE A 321 -10.45 -3.90 -5.93
CA PHE A 321 -11.56 -3.95 -5.00
C PHE A 321 -12.26 -5.31 -4.97
N LEU A 322 -12.17 -6.07 -6.08
CA LEU A 322 -12.83 -7.36 -6.30
C LEU A 322 -12.52 -8.39 -5.21
N VAL A 323 -11.24 -8.56 -4.85
CA VAL A 323 -10.83 -9.60 -3.88
C VAL A 323 -11.31 -9.28 -2.46
N SER A 324 -11.32 -8.00 -2.09
CA SER A 324 -11.81 -7.57 -0.78
C SER A 324 -13.33 -7.70 -0.68
N ALA A 325 -14.05 -7.22 -1.70
CA ALA A 325 -15.49 -7.34 -1.79
C ALA A 325 -15.96 -8.80 -1.86
N MET A 326 -15.23 -9.67 -2.57
CA MET A 326 -15.46 -11.12 -2.61
C MET A 326 -15.43 -11.77 -1.23
N ARG A 327 -14.42 -11.44 -0.40
CA ARG A 327 -14.33 -11.99 0.96
C ARG A 327 -15.51 -11.59 1.83
N VAL A 328 -15.87 -10.30 1.79
CA VAL A 328 -17.01 -9.77 2.54
C VAL A 328 -18.31 -10.38 2.04
N GLY A 329 -18.50 -10.47 0.72
CA GLY A 329 -19.69 -11.04 0.10
C GLY A 329 -19.87 -12.52 0.38
N ILE A 330 -18.80 -13.34 0.33
CA ILE A 330 -18.88 -14.76 0.71
C ILE A 330 -19.24 -14.91 2.18
N ALA A 331 -18.67 -14.10 3.07
CA ALA A 331 -19.00 -14.15 4.49
C ALA A 331 -20.47 -13.79 4.76
N LEU A 332 -20.96 -12.72 4.13
CA LEU A 332 -22.37 -12.31 4.23
C LEU A 332 -23.33 -13.33 3.59
N LEU A 333 -22.91 -14.02 2.53
CA LEU A 333 -23.70 -15.09 1.92
C LEU A 333 -23.90 -16.26 2.88
N TRP A 334 -22.86 -16.64 3.65
CA TRP A 334 -23.00 -17.66 4.69
C TRP A 334 -23.95 -17.25 5.80
N VAL A 335 -23.97 -15.95 6.17
CA VAL A 335 -24.96 -15.41 7.10
C VAL A 335 -26.36 -15.53 6.50
N ALA A 336 -26.54 -15.20 5.23
CA ALA A 336 -27.83 -15.30 4.55
C ALA A 336 -28.35 -16.74 4.51
N VAL A 337 -27.52 -17.70 4.09
CA VAL A 337 -27.87 -19.14 4.03
C VAL A 337 -28.18 -19.71 5.42
N SER A 338 -27.45 -19.28 6.45
CA SER A 338 -27.73 -19.72 7.82
C SER A 338 -29.04 -19.14 8.34
N GLY A 339 -29.29 -17.85 8.04
CA GLY A 339 -30.54 -17.17 8.39
C GLY A 339 -31.75 -17.83 7.75
N THR A 340 -31.68 -18.19 6.46
CA THR A 340 -32.78 -18.90 5.78
C THR A 340 -33.02 -20.30 6.35
N ALA A 341 -31.97 -21.04 6.71
CA ALA A 341 -32.11 -22.35 7.35
C ALA A 341 -32.81 -22.25 8.71
N VAL A 342 -32.45 -21.26 9.52
CA VAL A 342 -33.10 -20.99 10.82
C VAL A 342 -34.55 -20.54 10.62
N ALA A 343 -34.83 -19.70 9.62
CA ALA A 343 -36.18 -19.27 9.28
C ALA A 343 -37.04 -20.48 8.90
N PHE A 344 -36.55 -21.32 8.00
CA PHE A 344 -37.25 -22.53 7.57
C PHE A 344 -37.52 -23.49 8.73
N ALA A 345 -36.53 -23.74 9.59
CA ALA A 345 -36.70 -24.61 10.76
C ALA A 345 -37.70 -24.04 11.77
N SER A 346 -37.66 -22.72 12.01
CA SER A 346 -38.59 -22.03 12.90
C SER A 346 -40.03 -22.05 12.34
N ALA A 347 -40.19 -21.86 11.03
CA ALA A 347 -41.48 -21.91 10.36
C ALA A 347 -42.11 -23.30 10.45
N LEU A 348 -41.35 -24.36 10.18
CA LEU A 348 -41.83 -25.74 10.32
C LEU A 348 -42.14 -26.10 11.77
N TYR A 349 -41.36 -25.62 12.74
CA TYR A 349 -41.65 -25.81 14.15
C TYR A 349 -43.01 -25.20 14.53
N VAL A 350 -43.34 -24.00 14.04
CA VAL A 350 -44.65 -23.38 14.28
C VAL A 350 -45.78 -24.27 13.78
N VAL A 351 -45.67 -24.84 12.58
CA VAL A 351 -46.72 -25.68 11.97
C VAL A 351 -46.83 -27.04 12.65
N LEU A 352 -45.71 -27.68 13.00
CA LEU A 352 -45.67 -29.07 13.46
C LEU A 352 -45.74 -29.23 14.98
N SER A 353 -45.38 -28.20 15.75
CA SER A 353 -45.26 -28.28 17.22
C SER A 353 -46.54 -28.74 17.92
N ASP A 354 -47.71 -28.40 17.36
CA ASP A 354 -49.00 -28.75 17.95
C ASP A 354 -49.48 -30.16 17.57
N GLN A 355 -48.93 -30.75 16.50
CA GLN A 355 -49.31 -32.09 16.02
C GLN A 355 -48.34 -33.18 16.50
N SER A 356 -47.03 -32.90 16.50
CA SER A 356 -46.01 -33.89 16.90
C SER A 356 -44.69 -33.22 17.32
N TRP A 357 -44.44 -33.18 18.63
CA TRP A 357 -43.25 -32.54 19.21
C TRP A 357 -41.92 -33.19 18.78
N TRP A 358 -41.91 -34.52 18.62
CA TRP A 358 -40.72 -35.28 18.21
C TRP A 358 -40.31 -34.97 16.76
N LEU A 359 -41.29 -34.80 15.86
CA LEU A 359 -41.06 -34.50 14.46
C LEU A 359 -40.52 -33.07 14.28
N ALA A 360 -41.01 -32.14 15.10
CA ALA A 360 -40.50 -30.77 15.14
C ALA A 360 -39.02 -30.70 15.59
N ILE A 361 -38.61 -31.49 16.58
CA ILE A 361 -37.21 -31.57 17.03
C ILE A 361 -36.32 -32.22 15.96
N ALA A 362 -36.79 -33.30 15.33
CA ALA A 362 -36.05 -33.96 14.26
C ALA A 362 -35.78 -33.01 13.08
N VAL A 363 -36.78 -32.23 12.68
CA VAL A 363 -36.66 -31.22 11.61
C VAL A 363 -35.68 -30.11 11.97
N LEU A 364 -35.68 -29.64 13.23
CA LEU A 364 -34.69 -28.66 13.71
C LEU A 364 -33.27 -29.20 13.66
N CYS A 365 -33.06 -30.46 14.09
CA CYS A 365 -31.75 -31.10 14.01
C CYS A 365 -31.28 -31.24 12.55
N VAL A 366 -32.14 -31.69 11.64
CA VAL A 366 -31.81 -31.84 10.23
C VAL A 366 -31.55 -30.47 9.58
N GLY A 367 -32.42 -29.48 9.78
CA GLY A 367 -32.31 -28.15 9.18
C GLY A 367 -31.05 -27.39 9.61
N CYS A 368 -30.63 -27.54 10.87
CA CYS A 368 -29.40 -26.91 11.37
C CYS A 368 -28.13 -27.71 11.02
N SER A 369 -28.22 -29.04 10.95
CA SER A 369 -27.03 -29.89 10.74
C SER A 369 -26.44 -29.77 9.34
N VAL A 370 -27.26 -29.68 8.29
CA VAL A 370 -26.77 -29.66 6.90
C VAL A 370 -25.90 -28.43 6.59
N PRO A 371 -26.33 -27.18 6.89
CA PRO A 371 -25.47 -26.00 6.66
C PRO A 371 -24.18 -26.03 7.47
N LEU A 372 -24.24 -26.51 8.72
CA LEU A 372 -23.08 -26.62 9.61
C LEU A 372 -22.08 -27.68 9.13
N LEU A 373 -22.57 -28.82 8.61
CA LEU A 373 -21.72 -29.86 8.05
C LEU A 373 -21.06 -29.42 6.75
N VAL A 374 -21.79 -28.73 5.86
CA VAL A 374 -21.20 -28.18 4.64
C VAL A 374 -20.18 -27.09 4.98
N PHE A 375 -20.49 -26.19 5.92
CA PHE A 375 -19.53 -25.20 6.41
C PHE A 375 -18.28 -25.86 6.99
N GLY A 376 -18.44 -26.90 7.81
CA GLY A 376 -17.35 -27.69 8.37
C GLY A 376 -16.51 -28.37 7.28
N ALA A 377 -17.14 -29.05 6.33
CA ALA A 377 -16.48 -29.79 5.25
C ALA A 377 -15.73 -28.89 4.26
N VAL A 378 -16.31 -27.74 3.88
CA VAL A 378 -15.66 -26.76 2.99
C VAL A 378 -14.44 -26.15 3.69
N ASN A 379 -14.57 -25.76 4.96
CA ASN A 379 -13.44 -25.27 5.73
C ASN A 379 -12.39 -26.37 5.96
N PHE A 380 -12.79 -27.62 6.23
CA PHE A 380 -11.89 -28.74 6.52
C PHE A 380 -11.15 -29.27 5.27
N SER A 381 -11.80 -29.33 4.12
CA SER A 381 -11.18 -29.73 2.84
C SER A 381 -10.07 -28.75 2.43
N TRP A 382 -10.20 -27.49 2.82
CA TRP A 382 -9.17 -26.47 2.65
C TRP A 382 -7.92 -26.72 3.54
N PHE A 383 -8.08 -27.42 4.66
CA PHE A 383 -6.97 -27.76 5.57
C PHE A 383 -6.20 -29.05 5.19
N TYR A 384 -6.80 -29.98 4.44
CA TYR A 384 -6.37 -31.40 4.44
C TYR A 384 -5.97 -32.04 3.09
N THR A 385 -5.73 -31.32 1.99
CA THR A 385 -5.23 -31.93 0.74
C THR A 385 -3.74 -31.64 0.43
N PRO A 386 -2.77 -32.18 1.20
CA PRO A 386 -1.34 -32.09 0.88
C PRO A 386 -0.86 -33.15 -0.15
N SER A 387 -1.71 -34.10 -0.57
CA SER A 387 -1.24 -35.32 -1.26
C SER A 387 -1.07 -35.20 -2.79
N ARG A 388 -1.72 -34.24 -3.47
CA ARG A 388 -1.57 -34.08 -4.93
C ARG A 388 -0.27 -33.39 -5.36
N PHE A 389 0.39 -32.66 -4.46
CA PHE A 389 1.62 -31.91 -4.79
C PHE A 389 2.92 -32.70 -4.60
N LYS A 390 2.88 -33.86 -3.94
CA LYS A 390 4.07 -34.72 -3.80
C LYS A 390 4.55 -35.23 -5.16
N LYS A 391 3.62 -35.51 -6.10
CA LYS A 391 3.95 -35.94 -7.48
C LYS A 391 4.53 -34.85 -8.38
N LEU A 392 4.35 -33.57 -8.07
CA LEU A 392 4.92 -32.46 -8.84
C LEU A 392 6.33 -32.09 -8.34
N ARG A 393 6.64 -32.36 -7.06
CA ARG A 393 7.97 -32.19 -6.49
C ARG A 393 8.99 -33.19 -7.04
N ASP A 394 8.57 -34.38 -7.43
CA ASP A 394 9.47 -35.41 -7.96
C ASP A 394 9.73 -35.27 -9.47
N LYS A 395 9.22 -34.20 -10.12
CA LYS A 395 9.35 -33.93 -11.57
C LYS A 395 9.99 -32.57 -11.92
N MET A 396 10.38 -31.77 -10.92
CA MET A 396 11.20 -30.57 -11.07
C MET A 396 12.49 -30.80 -10.30
#